data_AF-A0A8I2Z9B9-F1
#
_entry.id   AF-A0A8I2Z9B9-F1
#
_cell.length_a   1.000
_cell.length_b   1.000
_cell.length_c   1.000
_cell.angle_alpha   90.00
_cell.angle_beta   90.00
_cell.angle_gamma   90.00
#
_symmetry.space_group_name_H-M   'P 1'
#
loop_
_entity.id
_entity.type
_entity.pdbx_description
1 polymer ?
#
loop_
_entity_poly.entity_id
_entity_poly.type
_entity_poly.pdbx_seq_one_letter_code
_entity_poly.pdbx_strand_id
1 'polypeptide(L)'
;MKYSFQSSICLYHGKWLSFGVSSSSGTSGSTWSTIASCFADITYVGRVAAAGKQHYNIPFYTNCWLNFDDPSELDTRDFPLVVGGGAAPGDYPSGGPCPHVLDTWRHNTPALDFLAQDLYFHHYESVCKDYAQQGNPLFIPEQRRDANGARRSWLAFATYGALGTGPFGIDTGAEAFGRDTERWTKVIGDFEVIVEWCFVFGKQSSGAGMVIHKGNGKFLAVGRGFHVYFKSVRPEATFTGILHAEEKEVTETGELRTLRVFNGDETRSGEFLMMPNDDPDYGGFPIAVTIPARTCIAELEAYWFAEAEEDR
;
A
#
# COMPACT_ATOMS: atom_id res chain seq x y z
N MET A 1 0.22 -18.94 47.90
CA MET A 1 -0.60 -19.67 46.91
C MET A 1 0.32 -20.11 45.78
N LYS A 2 0.54 -21.41 45.59
CA LYS A 2 1.32 -21.96 44.47
C LYS A 2 0.37 -22.04 43.26
N TYR A 3 0.64 -21.29 42.20
CA TYR A 3 -0.09 -21.43 40.94
C TYR A 3 0.43 -22.67 40.22
N SER A 4 -0.40 -23.69 40.05
CA SER A 4 -0.12 -24.81 39.15
C SER A 4 -0.55 -24.43 37.75
N PHE A 5 0.37 -24.45 36.78
CA PHE A 5 0.04 -24.37 35.37
C PHE A 5 -0.63 -25.68 34.94
N GLN A 6 -1.93 -25.63 34.64
CA GLN A 6 -2.56 -26.59 33.74
C GLN A 6 -2.80 -25.87 32.42
N SER A 7 -1.87 -26.01 31.48
CA SER A 7 -2.10 -25.64 30.08
C SER A 7 -2.87 -26.77 29.41
N SER A 8 -4.19 -26.61 29.31
CA SER A 8 -4.99 -27.41 28.38
C SER A 8 -4.72 -26.89 26.97
N ILE A 9 -3.74 -27.49 26.29
CA ILE A 9 -3.48 -27.29 24.86
C ILE A 9 -4.65 -27.90 24.09
N CYS A 10 -5.51 -27.06 23.51
CA CYS A 10 -6.53 -27.48 22.55
C CYS A 10 -6.00 -27.17 21.14
N LEU A 11 -5.30 -28.13 20.53
CA LEU A 11 -4.89 -28.05 19.13
C LEU A 11 -6.11 -28.29 18.24
N TYR A 12 -6.59 -27.26 17.57
CA TYR A 12 -7.67 -27.35 16.59
C TYR A 12 -7.19 -28.17 15.39
N HIS A 13 -7.93 -29.22 15.05
CA HIS A 13 -7.64 -30.13 13.94
C HIS A 13 -8.06 -29.47 12.61
N GLY A 14 -7.09 -28.98 11.82
CA GLY A 14 -7.39 -28.43 10.50
C GLY A 14 -6.16 -27.97 9.74
N LYS A 15 -5.55 -28.88 8.97
CA LYS A 15 -4.44 -28.70 8.00
C LYS A 15 -3.13 -28.11 8.56
N TRP A 16 -2.22 -29.03 8.87
CA TRP A 16 -0.81 -28.77 9.14
C TRP A 16 -0.12 -28.10 7.95
N LEU A 17 0.53 -26.95 8.20
CA LEU A 17 1.73 -26.53 7.49
C LEU A 17 2.81 -27.58 7.77
N SER A 18 3.22 -28.32 6.75
CA SER A 18 4.35 -29.22 6.84
C SER A 18 5.65 -28.41 6.94
N PHE A 19 6.06 -28.06 8.15
CA PHE A 19 7.48 -27.83 8.40
C PHE A 19 8.15 -29.20 8.29
N GLY A 20 8.99 -29.38 7.27
CA GLY A 20 9.55 -30.67 6.89
C GLY A 20 10.22 -31.39 8.05
N VAL A 21 9.60 -32.48 8.51
CA VAL A 21 10.25 -33.50 9.32
C VAL A 21 10.87 -34.48 8.33
N SER A 22 12.13 -34.30 7.96
CA SER A 22 12.90 -35.44 7.47
C SER A 22 13.21 -36.31 8.68
N SER A 23 12.67 -37.52 8.69
CA SER A 23 12.99 -38.54 9.68
C SER A 23 14.40 -39.07 9.42
N SER A 24 15.42 -38.27 9.73
CA SER A 24 16.77 -38.75 9.91
C SER A 24 17.21 -38.36 11.32
N SER A 25 17.33 -39.37 12.17
CA SER A 25 17.86 -39.35 13.53
C SER A 25 18.80 -38.16 13.83
N GLY A 26 18.25 -37.10 14.44
CA GLY A 26 19.02 -35.94 14.87
C GLY A 26 18.11 -34.81 15.38
N THR A 27 18.08 -34.62 16.71
CA THR A 27 17.56 -33.44 17.43
C THR A 27 16.12 -32.98 17.12
N SER A 28 15.14 -33.63 17.75
CA SER A 28 13.75 -33.16 17.89
C SER A 28 13.57 -32.01 18.92
N GLY A 29 14.64 -31.50 19.54
CA GLY A 29 14.56 -30.53 20.63
C GLY A 29 14.44 -29.06 20.22
N SER A 30 14.85 -28.69 19.00
CA SER A 30 15.01 -27.28 18.59
C SER A 30 13.71 -26.64 18.07
N THR A 31 12.84 -27.38 17.41
CA THR A 31 11.59 -26.84 16.85
C THR A 31 10.53 -26.58 17.93
N TRP A 32 10.45 -27.46 18.93
CA TRP A 32 9.48 -27.32 20.03
C TRP A 32 9.81 -26.17 20.98
N SER A 33 11.09 -25.89 21.23
CA SER A 33 11.50 -24.75 22.05
C SER A 33 11.17 -23.41 21.38
N THR A 34 11.35 -23.31 20.06
CA THR A 34 10.97 -22.13 19.29
C THR A 34 9.47 -21.89 19.32
N ILE A 35 8.66 -22.94 19.07
CA ILE A 35 7.19 -22.84 19.14
C ILE A 35 6.73 -22.39 20.54
N ALA A 36 7.26 -23.00 21.60
CA ALA A 36 6.89 -22.65 22.97
C ALA A 36 7.28 -21.20 23.34
N SER A 37 8.44 -20.73 22.88
CA SER A 37 8.88 -19.35 23.09
C SER A 37 7.94 -18.36 22.39
N CYS A 38 7.62 -18.59 21.11
CA CYS A 38 6.69 -17.74 20.36
C CYS A 38 5.33 -17.64 21.05
N PHE A 39 4.77 -18.77 21.52
CA PHE A 39 3.50 -18.74 22.26
C PHE A 39 3.59 -17.98 23.60
N ALA A 40 4.73 -18.05 24.30
CA ALA A 40 4.93 -17.27 25.50
C ALA A 40 4.92 -15.76 25.20
N ASP A 41 5.61 -15.33 24.15
CA ASP A 41 5.69 -13.92 23.73
C ASP A 41 4.32 -13.39 23.28
N ILE A 42 3.61 -14.13 22.43
CA ILE A 42 2.27 -13.78 21.97
C ILE A 42 1.32 -13.58 23.15
N THR A 43 1.28 -14.56 24.08
CA THR A 43 0.37 -14.47 25.23
C THR A 43 0.80 -13.39 26.22
N TYR A 44 2.10 -13.09 26.32
CA TYR A 44 2.61 -11.97 27.12
C TYR A 44 2.11 -10.64 26.57
N VAL A 45 2.29 -10.39 25.26
CA VAL A 45 1.81 -9.17 24.59
C VAL A 45 0.30 -9.02 24.76
N GLY A 46 -0.47 -10.10 24.58
CA GLY A 46 -1.91 -10.09 24.78
C GLY A 46 -2.33 -9.67 26.20
N ARG A 47 -1.63 -10.15 27.24
CA ARG A 47 -1.89 -9.75 28.63
C ARG A 47 -1.52 -8.29 28.90
N VAL A 48 -0.40 -7.81 28.37
CA VAL A 48 0.01 -6.40 28.49
C VAL A 48 -1.02 -5.49 27.84
N ALA A 49 -1.46 -5.82 26.62
CA ALA A 49 -2.50 -5.06 25.91
C ALA A 49 -3.82 -5.05 26.69
N ALA A 50 -4.26 -6.19 27.21
CA ALA A 50 -5.48 -6.29 28.00
C ALA A 50 -5.42 -5.45 29.29
N ALA A 51 -4.28 -5.49 30.00
CA ALA A 51 -4.07 -4.67 31.19
C ALA A 51 -4.04 -3.17 30.87
N GLY A 52 -3.37 -2.76 29.78
CA GLY A 52 -3.31 -1.37 29.36
C GLY A 52 -4.68 -0.80 29.00
N LYS A 53 -5.50 -1.55 28.25
CA LYS A 53 -6.86 -1.13 27.88
C LYS A 53 -7.80 -0.95 29.08
N GLN A 54 -7.56 -1.63 30.20
CA GLN A 54 -8.31 -1.42 31.45
C GLN A 54 -8.07 -0.03 32.06
N HIS A 55 -6.91 0.58 31.80
CA HIS A 55 -6.56 1.91 32.30
C HIS A 55 -6.90 3.01 31.30
N TYR A 56 -6.55 2.82 30.02
CA TYR A 56 -6.81 3.81 28.98
C TYR A 56 -7.03 3.12 27.64
N ASN A 57 -8.29 3.13 27.17
CA ASN A 57 -8.71 2.40 25.99
C ASN A 57 -8.43 3.18 24.69
N ILE A 58 -7.15 3.35 24.37
CA ILE A 58 -6.69 3.80 23.05
C ILE A 58 -6.43 2.61 22.12
N PRO A 59 -6.33 2.83 20.80
CA PRO A 59 -5.94 1.79 19.87
C PRO A 59 -4.55 1.24 20.20
N PHE A 60 -4.43 -0.08 20.30
CA PHE A 60 -3.18 -0.81 20.49
C PHE A 60 -2.90 -1.69 19.28
N TYR A 61 -1.63 -1.75 18.89
CA TYR A 61 -1.12 -2.64 17.86
C TYR A 61 0.26 -3.14 18.27
N THR A 62 0.77 -4.14 17.56
CA THR A 62 2.18 -4.50 17.58
C THR A 62 2.71 -4.50 16.15
N ASN A 63 3.94 -4.07 15.97
CA ASN A 63 4.64 -4.18 14.70
C ASN A 63 5.34 -5.53 14.55
N CYS A 64 5.84 -5.81 13.35
CA CYS A 64 6.50 -7.05 13.01
C CYS A 64 7.71 -6.78 12.12
N TRP A 65 8.89 -7.18 12.59
CA TRP A 65 10.04 -7.43 11.72
C TRP A 65 9.74 -8.67 10.88
N LEU A 66 9.55 -8.49 9.57
CA LEU A 66 9.19 -9.55 8.65
C LEU A 66 10.36 -10.52 8.37
N ASN A 67 10.04 -11.81 8.22
CA ASN A 67 10.97 -12.80 7.66
C ASN A 67 10.96 -12.77 6.12
N PHE A 68 11.90 -13.45 5.49
CA PHE A 68 11.87 -13.77 4.06
C PHE A 68 12.36 -15.19 3.84
N ASP A 69 11.82 -15.88 2.84
CA ASP A 69 12.25 -17.25 2.52
C ASP A 69 13.36 -17.26 1.45
N ASP A 70 13.27 -16.34 0.48
CA ASP A 70 14.28 -16.13 -0.57
C ASP A 70 14.74 -14.65 -0.57
N PRO A 71 16.04 -14.38 -0.33
CA PRO A 71 16.64 -13.05 -0.48
C PRO A 71 16.33 -12.36 -1.82
N SER A 72 16.11 -13.11 -2.90
CA SER A 72 15.82 -12.56 -4.23
C SER A 72 14.47 -11.83 -4.29
N GLU A 73 13.58 -12.09 -3.34
CA GLU A 73 12.28 -11.42 -3.21
C GLU A 73 12.39 -10.03 -2.55
N LEU A 74 13.57 -9.69 -2.02
CA LEU A 74 13.81 -8.42 -1.35
C LEU A 74 14.37 -7.36 -2.31
N ASP A 75 13.80 -6.17 -2.23
CA ASP A 75 14.31 -4.96 -2.84
C ASP A 75 15.48 -4.36 -2.03
N THR A 76 16.64 -5.01 -2.13
CA THR A 76 17.88 -4.65 -1.41
C THR A 76 18.82 -3.74 -2.20
N ARG A 77 18.35 -3.12 -3.29
CA ARG A 77 19.17 -2.43 -4.32
C ARG A 77 20.30 -1.52 -3.79
N ASP A 78 20.21 -1.03 -2.56
CA ASP A 78 21.19 -0.13 -1.93
C ASP A 78 21.67 -0.56 -0.52
N PHE A 79 21.26 -1.73 -0.01
CA PHE A 79 21.49 -2.13 1.40
C PHE A 79 21.95 -3.59 1.56
N PRO A 80 22.80 -3.89 2.56
CA PRO A 80 23.21 -5.27 2.83
C PRO A 80 22.05 -6.13 3.34
N LEU A 81 22.00 -7.38 2.87
CA LEU A 81 20.93 -8.36 3.16
C LEU A 81 20.68 -8.58 4.67
N VAL A 82 21.72 -8.45 5.50
CA VAL A 82 21.66 -8.59 6.98
C VAL A 82 20.58 -7.72 7.63
N VAL A 83 20.18 -6.61 7.00
CA VAL A 83 19.18 -5.67 7.54
C VAL A 83 17.74 -6.12 7.26
N GLY A 84 17.52 -7.09 6.35
CA GLY A 84 16.19 -7.53 5.92
C GLY A 84 15.52 -8.59 6.79
N GLY A 85 16.18 -9.07 7.84
CA GLY A 85 15.82 -10.31 8.54
C GLY A 85 16.61 -11.51 7.99
N GLY A 86 16.23 -12.72 8.39
CA GLY A 86 16.78 -13.96 7.84
C GLY A 86 15.67 -14.99 7.60
N ALA A 87 16.02 -16.14 7.04
CA ALA A 87 15.03 -17.15 6.64
C ALA A 87 14.70 -18.15 7.76
N ALA A 88 15.68 -18.57 8.56
CA ALA A 88 15.42 -19.51 9.65
C ALA A 88 14.96 -18.79 10.92
N PRO A 89 14.06 -19.38 11.72
CA PRO A 89 13.76 -18.87 13.05
C PRO A 89 15.03 -18.69 13.90
N GLY A 90 15.26 -17.48 14.40
CA GLY A 90 16.49 -17.11 15.11
C GLY A 90 17.46 -16.26 14.29
N ASP A 91 17.37 -16.28 12.95
CA ASP A 91 18.06 -15.31 12.07
C ASP A 91 17.29 -13.98 11.98
N TYR A 92 15.96 -14.05 12.12
CA TYR A 92 15.07 -12.91 12.41
C TYR A 92 14.48 -13.07 13.83
N PRO A 93 13.88 -12.02 14.42
CA PRO A 93 13.18 -12.12 15.71
C PRO A 93 11.99 -13.08 15.58
N SER A 94 12.24 -14.37 15.81
CA SER A 94 11.25 -15.42 15.66
C SER A 94 10.16 -15.25 16.70
N GLY A 95 8.91 -15.29 16.26
CA GLY A 95 7.73 -15.16 17.12
C GLY A 95 6.84 -13.95 16.82
N GLY A 96 7.33 -12.96 16.06
CA GLY A 96 6.51 -11.82 15.61
C GLY A 96 5.30 -12.20 14.75
N PRO A 97 4.34 -11.28 14.52
CA PRO A 97 3.13 -11.53 13.73
C PRO A 97 3.39 -11.58 12.21
N CYS A 98 4.34 -12.40 11.76
CA CYS A 98 4.58 -12.62 10.33
C CYS A 98 3.33 -13.17 9.62
N PRO A 99 3.18 -12.96 8.29
CA PRO A 99 2.01 -13.39 7.52
C PRO A 99 1.54 -14.82 7.79
N HIS A 100 2.48 -15.77 7.91
CA HIS A 100 2.20 -17.19 8.11
C HIS A 100 1.71 -17.57 9.52
N VAL A 101 1.69 -16.63 10.49
CA VAL A 101 1.22 -16.84 11.87
C VAL A 101 0.22 -15.78 12.35
N LEU A 102 -0.29 -14.92 11.47
CA LEU A 102 -1.25 -13.86 11.82
C LEU A 102 -2.49 -14.40 12.55
N ASP A 103 -3.02 -15.56 12.14
CA ASP A 103 -4.20 -16.16 12.77
C ASP A 103 -3.94 -16.58 14.22
N THR A 104 -2.76 -17.12 14.51
CA THR A 104 -2.32 -17.47 15.86
C THR A 104 -2.23 -16.23 16.75
N TRP A 105 -1.66 -15.14 16.22
CA TRP A 105 -1.58 -13.87 16.92
C TRP A 105 -2.97 -13.32 17.23
N ARG A 106 -3.83 -13.17 16.21
CA ARG A 106 -5.20 -12.68 16.38
C ARG A 106 -5.98 -13.46 17.44
N HIS A 107 -5.86 -14.79 17.44
CA HIS A 107 -6.54 -15.62 18.43
C HIS A 107 -6.08 -15.36 19.88
N ASN A 108 -4.78 -15.13 20.07
CA ASN A 108 -4.17 -15.04 21.40
C ASN A 108 -3.99 -13.58 21.89
N THR A 109 -4.18 -12.58 21.04
CA THR A 109 -4.09 -11.16 21.38
C THR A 109 -5.37 -10.37 21.07
N PRO A 110 -6.55 -10.76 21.60
CA PRO A 110 -7.82 -10.09 21.30
C PRO A 110 -7.91 -8.65 21.81
N ALA A 111 -6.97 -8.22 22.65
CA ALA A 111 -6.86 -6.84 23.12
C ALA A 111 -6.00 -5.94 22.20
N LEU A 112 -5.38 -6.48 21.15
CA LEU A 112 -4.79 -5.67 20.08
C LEU A 112 -5.89 -5.38 19.04
N ASP A 113 -5.97 -4.14 18.59
CA ASP A 113 -6.96 -3.71 17.59
C ASP A 113 -6.52 -4.11 16.17
N PHE A 114 -5.21 -4.18 15.91
CA PHE A 114 -4.66 -4.65 14.65
C PHE A 114 -3.20 -5.12 14.80
N LEU A 115 -2.73 -5.87 13.80
CA LEU A 115 -1.34 -6.30 13.64
C LEU A 115 -0.72 -5.52 12.48
N ALA A 116 0.51 -5.07 12.65
CA ALA A 116 1.18 -4.19 11.71
C ALA A 116 2.56 -4.73 11.31
N GLN A 117 3.07 -4.26 10.18
CA GLN A 117 4.34 -4.69 9.60
C GLN A 117 5.36 -3.55 9.51
N ASP A 118 6.64 -3.91 9.67
CA ASP A 118 7.75 -3.05 9.30
C ASP A 118 8.16 -3.38 7.85
N LEU A 119 7.79 -2.52 6.90
CA LEU A 119 7.86 -2.81 5.46
C LEU A 119 8.99 -2.04 4.77
N TYR A 120 10.20 -2.56 4.88
CA TYR A 120 11.40 -1.93 4.30
C TYR A 120 11.76 -2.45 2.91
N PHE A 121 11.87 -3.78 2.75
CA PHE A 121 12.51 -4.39 1.57
C PHE A 121 11.61 -5.38 0.83
N HIS A 122 10.62 -5.97 1.50
CA HIS A 122 9.71 -6.95 0.91
C HIS A 122 8.88 -6.36 -0.24
N HIS A 123 8.33 -7.24 -1.08
CA HIS A 123 7.40 -6.84 -2.13
C HIS A 123 6.18 -6.13 -1.52
N TYR A 124 6.13 -4.81 -1.70
CA TYR A 124 5.27 -3.92 -0.92
C TYR A 124 3.78 -4.27 -1.05
N GLU A 125 3.34 -4.58 -2.27
CA GLU A 125 1.95 -4.95 -2.54
C GLU A 125 1.56 -6.28 -1.88
N SER A 126 2.44 -7.28 -1.96
CA SER A 126 2.17 -8.62 -1.41
C SER A 126 1.97 -8.54 0.10
N VAL A 127 2.83 -7.79 0.78
CA VAL A 127 2.72 -7.62 2.24
C VAL A 127 1.48 -6.80 2.61
N CYS A 128 1.15 -5.74 1.86
CA CYS A 128 -0.10 -5.00 2.08
C CYS A 128 -1.31 -5.94 1.96
N LYS A 129 -1.32 -6.80 0.94
CA LYS A 129 -2.37 -7.79 0.72
C LYS A 129 -2.48 -8.78 1.87
N ASP A 130 -1.36 -9.28 2.40
CA ASP A 130 -1.35 -10.24 3.52
C ASP A 130 -1.88 -9.63 4.83
N TYR A 131 -1.47 -8.40 5.15
CA TYR A 131 -1.89 -7.72 6.38
C TYR A 131 -3.30 -7.12 6.29
N ALA A 132 -3.83 -6.84 5.09
CA ALA A 132 -5.22 -6.39 4.91
C ALA A 132 -6.25 -7.53 4.97
N GLN A 133 -5.83 -8.79 5.08
CA GLN A 133 -6.75 -9.93 5.12
C GLN A 133 -7.56 -9.98 6.42
N GLN A 134 -8.72 -10.65 6.33
CA GLN A 134 -9.61 -10.93 7.48
C GLN A 134 -10.04 -9.67 8.27
N GLY A 135 -10.12 -8.53 7.60
CA GLY A 135 -10.58 -7.27 8.20
C GLY A 135 -9.57 -6.63 9.16
N ASN A 136 -8.31 -7.05 9.17
CA ASN A 136 -7.26 -6.38 9.93
C ASN A 136 -6.98 -4.99 9.32
N PRO A 137 -7.16 -3.89 10.08
CA PRO A 137 -6.77 -2.56 9.64
C PRO A 137 -5.30 -2.53 9.21
N LEU A 138 -5.04 -2.04 8.00
CA LEU A 138 -3.68 -1.92 7.50
C LEU A 138 -3.04 -0.65 8.06
N PHE A 139 -1.91 -0.80 8.76
CA PHE A 139 -1.06 0.30 9.19
C PHE A 139 0.39 -0.11 9.02
N ILE A 140 1.21 0.75 8.40
CA ILE A 140 2.62 0.48 8.14
C ILE A 140 3.44 1.39 9.06
N PRO A 141 3.69 1.00 10.32
CA PRO A 141 4.36 1.84 11.33
C PRO A 141 5.79 2.20 10.95
N GLU A 142 6.45 1.34 10.19
CA GLU A 142 7.83 1.53 9.74
C GLU A 142 7.99 1.16 8.26
N GLN A 143 8.71 2.01 7.53
CA GLN A 143 9.13 1.76 6.15
C GLN A 143 10.32 2.67 5.78
N ARG A 144 10.86 2.48 4.58
CA ARG A 144 11.90 3.37 4.03
C ARG A 144 11.45 4.84 4.03
N ARG A 145 12.34 5.74 4.45
CA ARG A 145 12.13 7.20 4.41
C ARG A 145 12.44 7.87 3.09
N ASP A 146 13.06 7.13 2.17
CA ASP A 146 13.44 7.65 0.87
C ASP A 146 12.24 7.79 -0.08
N ALA A 147 12.51 8.30 -1.28
CA ALA A 147 11.51 8.46 -2.33
C ALA A 147 10.80 7.13 -2.70
N ASN A 148 11.47 5.99 -2.56
CA ASN A 148 10.87 4.69 -2.87
C ASN A 148 9.79 4.33 -1.83
N GLY A 149 10.08 4.48 -0.53
CA GLY A 149 9.09 4.27 0.53
C GLY A 149 7.94 5.29 0.48
N ALA A 150 8.25 6.57 0.23
CA ALA A 150 7.25 7.61 0.08
C ALA A 150 6.28 7.32 -1.10
N ARG A 151 6.81 6.86 -2.24
CA ARG A 151 5.97 6.54 -3.41
C ARG A 151 5.09 5.32 -3.17
N ARG A 152 5.63 4.25 -2.57
CA ARG A 152 4.88 3.02 -2.32
C ARG A 152 3.75 3.20 -1.32
N SER A 153 3.84 4.19 -0.43
CA SER A 153 2.76 4.54 0.51
C SER A 153 1.42 4.79 -0.17
N TRP A 154 1.44 5.35 -1.39
CA TRP A 154 0.21 5.61 -2.15
C TRP A 154 -0.55 4.33 -2.49
N LEU A 155 0.16 3.22 -2.75
CA LEU A 155 -0.48 1.92 -2.96
C LEU A 155 -1.20 1.45 -1.69
N ALA A 156 -0.56 1.59 -0.52
CA ALA A 156 -1.15 1.21 0.75
C ALA A 156 -2.45 1.99 1.03
N PHE A 157 -2.44 3.31 0.81
CA PHE A 157 -3.63 4.15 0.97
C PHE A 157 -4.71 3.84 -0.06
N ALA A 158 -4.36 3.88 -1.35
CA ALA A 158 -5.34 3.89 -2.44
C ALA A 158 -5.94 2.50 -2.70
N THR A 159 -5.13 1.45 -2.63
CA THR A 159 -5.58 0.08 -2.97
C THR A 159 -6.02 -0.69 -1.75
N TYR A 160 -5.33 -0.51 -0.62
CA TYR A 160 -5.54 -1.33 0.58
C TYR A 160 -6.17 -0.56 1.75
N GLY A 161 -6.49 0.72 1.60
CA GLY A 161 -7.18 1.51 2.60
C GLY A 161 -6.40 1.66 3.91
N ALA A 162 -5.07 1.77 3.83
CA ALA A 162 -4.22 1.90 5.00
C ALA A 162 -4.61 3.12 5.87
N LEU A 163 -4.59 2.93 7.19
CA LEU A 163 -4.80 3.99 8.17
C LEU A 163 -3.65 5.01 8.19
N GLY A 164 -2.45 4.57 7.82
CA GLY A 164 -1.24 5.37 7.91
C GLY A 164 0.01 4.62 7.46
N THR A 165 1.03 5.39 7.11
CA THR A 165 2.39 4.90 6.88
C THR A 165 3.39 5.76 7.67
N GLY A 166 4.41 5.12 8.23
CA GLY A 166 5.43 5.75 9.08
C GLY A 166 6.82 5.54 8.49
N PRO A 167 7.36 6.51 7.72
CA PRO A 167 8.75 6.43 7.29
C PRO A 167 9.68 6.54 8.50
N PHE A 168 10.62 5.61 8.66
CA PHE A 168 11.46 5.52 9.84
C PHE A 168 12.68 6.45 9.77
N GLY A 169 12.99 7.12 10.88
CA GLY A 169 14.20 7.97 11.02
C GLY A 169 14.14 9.27 10.22
N ILE A 170 12.97 9.92 10.13
CA ILE A 170 12.78 11.22 9.45
C ILE A 170 13.54 12.39 10.12
N ASP A 171 14.09 12.17 11.31
CA ASP A 171 15.04 13.08 11.99
C ASP A 171 16.46 13.05 11.40
N THR A 172 16.73 12.18 10.42
CA THR A 172 18.01 12.12 9.70
C THR A 172 17.89 12.67 8.27
N GLY A 173 18.97 13.28 7.76
CA GLY A 173 19.00 13.98 6.48
C GLY A 173 18.59 13.12 5.26
N ALA A 174 18.10 13.77 4.21
CA ALA A 174 17.57 13.13 3.02
C ALA A 174 18.69 12.72 2.04
N GLU A 175 18.79 11.42 1.72
CA GLU A 175 19.49 10.93 0.54
C GLU A 175 18.51 10.16 -0.37
N ALA A 176 18.63 10.37 -1.69
CA ALA A 176 17.77 9.80 -2.74
C ALA A 176 18.27 8.41 -3.17
N PHE A 177 17.49 7.47 -3.77
CA PHE A 177 16.95 7.45 -5.13
C PHE A 177 16.08 6.18 -5.38
N GLY A 178 15.39 6.11 -6.53
CA GLY A 178 14.76 4.91 -7.11
C GLY A 178 13.60 5.24 -8.06
N ARG A 179 13.60 4.74 -9.30
CA ARG A 179 12.51 4.89 -10.27
C ARG A 179 11.86 3.54 -10.53
N ASP A 180 10.53 3.50 -10.60
CA ASP A 180 9.77 2.29 -10.95
C ASP A 180 8.76 2.65 -12.05
N THR A 181 9.09 2.32 -13.29
CA THR A 181 8.48 2.91 -14.50
C THR A 181 7.19 2.21 -14.96
N GLU A 182 6.63 1.30 -14.16
CA GLU A 182 5.48 0.50 -14.62
C GLU A 182 4.18 1.31 -14.69
N ARG A 183 3.43 1.04 -15.76
CA ARG A 183 2.07 1.51 -15.97
C ARG A 183 1.14 0.75 -15.02
N TRP A 184 0.27 1.48 -14.32
CA TRP A 184 -0.77 0.88 -13.49
C TRP A 184 -2.10 0.85 -14.25
N THR A 185 -2.84 -0.25 -14.17
CA THR A 185 -4.13 -0.39 -14.85
C THR A 185 -5.09 -1.24 -14.03
N LYS A 186 -6.34 -0.79 -13.89
CA LYS A 186 -7.39 -1.52 -13.16
C LYS A 186 -8.77 -1.22 -13.75
N VAL A 187 -9.62 -2.24 -13.83
CA VAL A 187 -11.04 -2.04 -14.14
C VAL A 187 -11.77 -1.56 -12.90
N ILE A 188 -12.41 -0.39 -12.99
CA ILE A 188 -13.24 0.22 -11.95
C ILE A 188 -14.55 0.71 -12.59
N GLY A 189 -15.66 0.04 -12.28
CA GLY A 189 -16.95 0.29 -12.93
C GLY A 189 -16.89 -0.08 -14.42
N ASP A 190 -17.39 0.82 -15.27
CA ASP A 190 -17.42 0.65 -16.73
C ASP A 190 -16.08 0.99 -17.40
N PHE A 191 -15.03 1.32 -16.64
CA PHE A 191 -13.78 1.83 -17.17
C PHE A 191 -12.57 1.00 -16.74
N GLU A 192 -11.69 0.70 -17.69
CA GLU A 192 -10.28 0.46 -17.44
C GLU A 192 -9.63 1.83 -17.13
N VAL A 193 -9.25 2.01 -15.87
CA VAL A 193 -8.55 3.20 -15.37
C VAL A 193 -7.06 2.94 -15.49
N ILE A 194 -6.37 3.85 -16.17
CA ILE A 194 -4.97 3.69 -16.48
C ILE A 194 -4.20 4.89 -15.94
N VAL A 195 -3.15 4.60 -15.17
CA VAL A 195 -2.27 5.60 -14.59
C VAL A 195 -0.87 5.39 -15.14
N GLU A 196 -0.36 6.43 -15.77
CA GLU A 196 0.99 6.48 -16.32
C GLU A 196 1.71 7.69 -15.77
N TRP A 197 3.02 7.69 -15.91
CA TRP A 197 3.85 8.82 -15.53
C TRP A 197 3.57 10.03 -16.41
N CYS A 198 3.45 11.20 -15.78
CA CYS A 198 3.28 12.44 -16.54
C CYS A 198 4.55 12.69 -17.35
N PHE A 199 4.36 12.83 -18.66
CA PHE A 199 5.42 13.22 -19.59
C PHE A 199 4.86 14.31 -20.48
N VAL A 200 5.52 15.46 -20.45
CA VAL A 200 5.18 16.60 -21.30
C VAL A 200 6.18 16.64 -22.44
N PHE A 201 7.40 17.08 -22.15
CA PHE A 201 8.58 17.01 -23.01
C PHE A 201 9.82 16.69 -22.14
N GLY A 202 11.02 16.87 -22.69
CA GLY A 202 12.26 16.84 -21.91
C GLY A 202 12.48 15.52 -21.14
N LYS A 203 12.84 15.65 -19.86
CA LYS A 203 13.09 14.52 -18.95
C LYS A 203 11.88 14.25 -18.06
N GLN A 204 11.41 13.02 -18.11
CA GLN A 204 10.39 12.51 -17.20
C GLN A 204 10.86 12.59 -15.73
N SER A 205 10.02 13.19 -14.90
CA SER A 205 10.22 13.41 -13.46
C SER A 205 9.49 12.35 -12.62
N SER A 206 9.73 12.34 -11.31
CA SER A 206 9.01 11.47 -10.37
C SER A 206 7.57 11.93 -10.16
N GLY A 207 6.80 11.21 -9.35
CA GLY A 207 5.35 11.27 -9.43
C GLY A 207 4.74 10.17 -8.58
N ALA A 208 3.65 10.53 -7.92
CA ALA A 208 2.90 9.66 -7.03
C ALA A 208 1.51 10.26 -6.82
N GLY A 209 0.53 9.39 -6.61
CA GLY A 209 -0.85 9.82 -6.40
C GLY A 209 -1.81 8.66 -6.24
N MET A 210 -3.09 9.00 -6.13
CA MET A 210 -4.21 8.08 -6.06
C MET A 210 -5.35 8.54 -6.96
N VAL A 211 -6.15 7.58 -7.41
CA VAL A 211 -7.40 7.82 -8.12
C VAL A 211 -8.53 7.17 -7.33
N ILE A 212 -9.51 7.97 -6.91
CA ILE A 212 -10.64 7.54 -6.08
C ILE A 212 -11.91 7.58 -6.93
N HIS A 213 -12.58 6.43 -7.11
CA HIS A 213 -13.86 6.39 -7.80
C HIS A 213 -15.00 6.83 -6.87
N LYS A 214 -15.77 7.83 -7.30
CA LYS A 214 -16.90 8.42 -6.57
C LYS A 214 -18.26 7.89 -7.03
N GLY A 215 -18.28 6.97 -8.01
CA GLY A 215 -19.49 6.46 -8.65
C GLY A 215 -19.88 7.26 -9.90
N ASN A 216 -20.72 6.66 -10.76
CA ASN A 216 -21.27 7.28 -11.98
C ASN A 216 -20.20 7.89 -12.91
N GLY A 217 -19.06 7.21 -13.06
CA GLY A 217 -17.96 7.70 -13.90
C GLY A 217 -17.19 8.89 -13.32
N LYS A 218 -17.48 9.31 -12.08
CA LYS A 218 -16.75 10.38 -11.40
C LYS A 218 -15.55 9.85 -10.64
N PHE A 219 -14.42 10.51 -10.78
CA PHE A 219 -13.16 10.16 -10.13
C PHE A 219 -12.52 11.39 -9.49
N LEU A 220 -11.75 11.17 -8.41
CA LEU A 220 -10.87 12.16 -7.82
C LEU A 220 -9.43 11.71 -8.01
N ALA A 221 -8.63 12.48 -8.75
CA ALA A 221 -7.20 12.30 -8.84
C ALA A 221 -6.51 13.17 -7.79
N VAL A 222 -5.65 12.57 -6.97
CA VAL A 222 -4.88 13.28 -5.93
C VAL A 222 -3.40 12.96 -6.07
N GLY A 223 -2.55 13.97 -6.19
CA GLY A 223 -1.09 13.83 -6.30
C GLY A 223 -0.50 14.59 -7.49
N ARG A 224 0.69 14.19 -7.93
CA ARG A 224 1.46 14.85 -9.00
C ARG A 224 2.32 13.86 -9.79
N GLY A 225 2.76 14.27 -10.98
CA GLY A 225 3.66 13.53 -11.83
C GLY A 225 3.04 12.30 -12.50
N PHE A 226 1.72 12.29 -12.69
CA PHE A 226 1.00 11.20 -13.39
C PHE A 226 -0.05 11.72 -14.37
N HIS A 227 -0.43 10.88 -15.33
CA HIS A 227 -1.61 11.04 -16.17
C HIS A 227 -2.65 10.01 -15.78
N VAL A 228 -3.93 10.36 -15.92
CA VAL A 228 -5.04 9.42 -15.79
C VAL A 228 -5.83 9.41 -17.08
N TYR A 229 -6.10 8.22 -17.60
CA TYR A 229 -6.98 8.04 -18.74
C TYR A 229 -7.88 6.82 -18.58
N PHE A 230 -8.96 6.83 -19.34
CA PHE A 230 -10.05 5.88 -19.19
C PHE A 230 -10.32 5.20 -20.53
N LYS A 231 -10.55 3.90 -20.50
CA LYS A 231 -11.10 3.14 -21.63
C LYS A 231 -12.34 2.42 -21.19
N SER A 232 -13.42 2.51 -21.97
CA SER A 232 -14.61 1.72 -21.66
C SER A 232 -14.29 0.23 -21.80
N VAL A 233 -14.77 -0.57 -20.84
CA VAL A 233 -14.74 -2.04 -20.96
C VAL A 233 -15.99 -2.58 -21.66
N ARG A 234 -16.91 -1.70 -22.05
CA ARG A 234 -18.16 -2.09 -22.69
C ARG A 234 -17.93 -2.37 -24.18
N PRO A 235 -18.32 -3.55 -24.69
CA PRO A 235 -18.07 -3.92 -26.08
C PRO A 235 -18.80 -3.02 -27.09
N GLU A 236 -19.90 -2.39 -26.69
CA GLU A 236 -20.66 -1.46 -27.52
C GLU A 236 -20.04 -0.05 -27.60
N ALA A 237 -19.13 0.30 -26.70
CA ALA A 237 -18.57 1.65 -26.67
C ALA A 237 -17.71 1.89 -27.93
N THR A 238 -18.05 2.94 -28.67
CA THR A 238 -17.26 3.44 -29.81
C THR A 238 -16.22 4.46 -29.37
N PHE A 239 -16.51 5.20 -28.30
CA PHE A 239 -15.63 6.23 -27.79
C PHE A 239 -15.56 6.20 -26.26
N THR A 240 -14.42 6.65 -25.73
CA THR A 240 -14.23 6.92 -24.31
C THR A 240 -13.38 8.17 -24.16
N GLY A 241 -13.70 9.00 -23.17
CA GLY A 241 -12.86 10.14 -22.82
C GLY A 241 -13.25 10.75 -21.49
N ILE A 242 -12.72 11.93 -21.26
CA ILE A 242 -13.03 12.79 -20.11
C ILE A 242 -14.05 13.83 -20.59
N LEU A 243 -15.24 13.80 -20.01
CA LEU A 243 -16.32 14.73 -20.28
C LEU A 243 -16.05 16.07 -19.60
N HIS A 244 -15.54 16.02 -18.37
CA HIS A 244 -15.30 17.19 -17.55
C HIS A 244 -14.15 16.96 -16.58
N ALA A 245 -13.36 18.01 -16.32
CA ALA A 245 -12.22 17.96 -15.42
C ALA A 245 -12.04 19.29 -14.69
N GLU A 246 -11.89 19.24 -13.37
CA GLU A 246 -11.80 20.42 -12.52
C GLU A 246 -10.70 20.29 -11.49
N GLU A 247 -9.88 21.32 -11.33
CA GLU A 247 -9.01 21.42 -10.16
C GLU A 247 -9.85 21.82 -8.95
N LYS A 248 -9.64 21.12 -7.83
CA LYS A 248 -10.35 21.36 -6.58
C LYS A 248 -9.41 21.86 -5.50
N GLU A 249 -9.92 22.67 -4.61
CA GLU A 249 -9.25 23.01 -3.35
C GLU A 249 -10.14 22.61 -2.17
N VAL A 250 -9.50 22.28 -1.05
CA VAL A 250 -10.20 21.95 0.20
C VAL A 250 -10.45 23.24 0.96
N THR A 251 -11.71 23.54 1.28
CA THR A 251 -12.10 24.68 2.11
C THR A 251 -11.74 24.45 3.58
N GLU A 252 -11.83 25.50 4.39
CA GLU A 252 -11.65 25.39 5.85
C GLU A 252 -12.64 24.41 6.52
N THR A 253 -13.80 24.18 5.89
CA THR A 253 -14.82 23.21 6.35
C THR A 253 -14.58 21.80 5.85
N GLY A 254 -13.56 21.56 5.04
CA GLY A 254 -13.26 20.25 4.45
C GLY A 254 -14.03 19.94 3.15
N GLU A 255 -14.74 20.91 2.58
CA GLU A 255 -15.48 20.74 1.33
C GLU A 255 -14.58 20.98 0.11
N LEU A 256 -14.89 20.33 -1.01
CA LEU A 256 -14.18 20.57 -2.28
C LEU A 256 -14.82 21.71 -3.05
N ARG A 257 -14.06 22.78 -3.30
CA ARG A 257 -14.45 23.89 -4.17
C ARG A 257 -13.70 23.81 -5.50
N THR A 258 -14.38 24.08 -6.60
CA THR A 258 -13.74 24.22 -7.92
C THR A 258 -12.89 25.48 -7.97
N LEU A 259 -11.58 25.30 -8.19
CA LEU A 259 -10.64 26.39 -8.37
C LEU A 259 -10.59 26.82 -9.84
N ARG A 260 -10.57 25.85 -10.76
CA ARG A 260 -10.59 26.07 -12.22
C ARG A 260 -11.02 24.81 -12.96
N VAL A 261 -11.37 24.98 -14.23
CA VAL A 261 -11.72 23.89 -15.15
C VAL A 261 -10.53 23.60 -16.07
N PHE A 262 -10.16 22.33 -16.22
CA PHE A 262 -9.17 21.90 -17.20
C PHE A 262 -9.84 21.69 -18.57
N ASN A 263 -9.12 21.95 -19.65
CA ASN A 263 -9.61 21.71 -21.01
C ASN A 263 -8.42 21.53 -21.97
N GLY A 264 -8.64 21.60 -23.28
CA GLY A 264 -7.59 21.77 -24.29
C GLY A 264 -6.37 20.89 -24.07
N ASP A 265 -5.20 21.50 -23.97
CA ASP A 265 -3.94 20.80 -23.75
C ASP A 265 -3.93 20.07 -22.41
N GLU A 266 -4.44 20.64 -21.31
CA GLU A 266 -4.46 20.04 -19.96
C GLU A 266 -5.22 18.71 -19.86
N THR A 267 -6.16 18.48 -20.78
CA THR A 267 -6.89 17.21 -20.92
C THR A 267 -6.56 16.46 -22.22
N ARG A 268 -5.65 17.01 -23.03
CA ARG A 268 -5.40 16.62 -24.42
C ARG A 268 -6.70 16.35 -25.19
N SER A 269 -7.58 17.34 -25.18
CA SER A 269 -8.92 17.27 -25.79
C SER A 269 -9.77 16.09 -25.26
N GLY A 270 -9.70 15.85 -23.94
CA GLY A 270 -10.45 14.79 -23.27
C GLY A 270 -9.83 13.39 -23.32
N GLU A 271 -8.63 13.23 -23.89
CA GLU A 271 -7.94 11.94 -23.96
C GLU A 271 -7.39 11.50 -22.59
N PHE A 272 -6.77 12.42 -21.84
CA PHE A 272 -6.22 12.14 -20.51
C PHE A 272 -6.05 13.39 -19.67
N LEU A 273 -6.20 13.27 -18.35
CA LEU A 273 -5.87 14.36 -17.43
C LEU A 273 -4.36 14.40 -17.17
N MET A 274 -3.75 15.57 -17.32
CA MET A 274 -2.38 15.81 -16.85
C MET A 274 -2.35 16.33 -15.42
N MET A 275 -1.67 15.61 -14.52
CA MET A 275 -1.32 16.08 -13.17
C MET A 275 0.20 16.31 -13.09
N PRO A 276 0.74 17.40 -13.68
CA PRO A 276 2.18 17.64 -13.75
C PRO A 276 2.80 17.99 -12.39
N ASN A 277 4.13 17.89 -12.31
CA ASN A 277 4.91 18.42 -11.19
C ASN A 277 4.92 19.96 -11.20
N ASP A 278 5.45 20.57 -10.13
CA ASP A 278 5.59 22.04 -10.06
C ASP A 278 6.52 22.60 -11.13
N ASP A 279 7.56 21.85 -11.50
CA ASP A 279 8.55 22.23 -12.51
C ASP A 279 8.72 21.09 -13.54
N PRO A 280 7.78 20.93 -14.49
CA PRO A 280 7.90 19.93 -15.53
C PRO A 280 8.96 20.36 -16.55
N ASP A 281 9.81 19.42 -16.96
CA ASP A 281 10.84 19.70 -17.96
C ASP A 281 10.21 19.80 -19.35
N TYR A 282 10.26 20.99 -19.96
CA TYR A 282 9.74 21.22 -21.30
C TYR A 282 10.75 20.89 -22.41
N GLY A 283 11.97 20.42 -22.09
CA GLY A 283 12.98 20.04 -23.08
C GLY A 283 13.39 21.15 -24.04
N GLY A 284 13.28 22.41 -23.59
CA GLY A 284 13.53 23.60 -24.43
C GLY A 284 12.35 24.01 -25.31
N PHE A 285 11.19 23.36 -25.21
CA PHE A 285 9.97 23.80 -25.88
C PHE A 285 9.48 25.14 -25.27
N PRO A 286 9.18 26.16 -26.09
CA PRO A 286 8.98 27.53 -25.58
C PRO A 286 7.60 27.81 -25.00
N ILE A 287 6.64 26.89 -25.13
CA ILE A 287 5.26 27.09 -24.71
C ILE A 287 4.94 26.11 -23.58
N ALA A 288 4.52 26.64 -22.43
CA ALA A 288 4.03 25.80 -21.34
C ALA A 288 2.64 25.25 -21.71
N VAL A 289 2.59 23.96 -22.03
CA VAL A 289 1.34 23.23 -22.36
C VAL A 289 0.68 22.59 -21.13
N THR A 290 1.30 22.69 -19.96
CA THR A 290 0.73 22.20 -18.70
C THR A 290 0.80 23.28 -17.62
N ILE A 291 -0.28 23.44 -16.87
CA ILE A 291 -0.24 24.27 -15.67
C ILE A 291 -0.05 23.33 -14.47
N PRO A 292 0.91 23.61 -13.56
CA PRO A 292 1.13 22.79 -12.37
C PRO A 292 -0.17 22.42 -11.65
N ALA A 293 -0.26 21.18 -11.16
CA ALA A 293 -1.37 20.70 -10.34
C ALA A 293 -1.29 21.34 -8.95
N ARG A 294 -1.56 22.65 -8.85
CA ARG A 294 -1.28 23.52 -7.70
C ARG A 294 -1.78 22.94 -6.38
N THR A 295 -3.02 22.46 -6.37
CA THR A 295 -3.69 21.85 -5.21
C THR A 295 -3.42 20.35 -5.08
N CYS A 296 -2.86 19.74 -6.13
CA CYS A 296 -2.76 18.29 -6.32
C CYS A 296 -4.10 17.56 -6.40
N ILE A 297 -5.25 18.23 -6.47
CA ILE A 297 -6.57 17.59 -6.43
C ILE A 297 -7.36 17.94 -7.68
N ALA A 298 -7.79 16.93 -8.43
CA ALA A 298 -8.64 17.10 -9.59
C ALA A 298 -9.84 16.16 -9.52
N GLU A 299 -11.03 16.65 -9.86
CA GLU A 299 -12.22 15.84 -10.10
C GLU A 299 -12.41 15.65 -11.59
N LEU A 300 -12.77 14.43 -11.97
CA LEU A 300 -12.90 13.97 -13.36
C LEU A 300 -14.26 13.30 -13.55
N GLU A 301 -14.84 13.49 -14.72
CA GLU A 301 -16.01 12.73 -15.18
C GLU A 301 -15.62 11.99 -16.46
N ALA A 302 -15.44 10.68 -16.36
CA ALA A 302 -15.20 9.81 -17.50
C ALA A 302 -16.53 9.42 -18.14
N TYR A 303 -16.55 9.36 -19.47
CA TYR A 303 -17.72 8.95 -20.23
C TYR A 303 -17.36 7.97 -21.33
N TRP A 304 -18.36 7.21 -21.75
CA TRP A 304 -18.32 6.42 -22.97
C TRP A 304 -19.62 6.64 -23.74
N PHE A 305 -19.58 6.48 -25.05
CA PHE A 305 -20.78 6.42 -25.88
C PHE A 305 -20.66 5.31 -26.93
N ALA A 306 -21.80 4.88 -27.42
CA ALA A 306 -21.94 3.95 -28.53
C ALA A 306 -22.66 4.68 -29.66
N GLU A 307 -22.07 4.74 -30.84
CA GLU A 307 -22.75 5.23 -32.04
C GLU A 307 -23.85 4.25 -32.44
N ALA A 308 -24.99 4.78 -32.89
CA ALA A 308 -25.99 3.94 -33.52
C ALA A 308 -25.43 3.36 -34.83
N GLU A 309 -25.95 2.21 -35.28
CA GLU A 309 -25.56 1.66 -36.59
C GLU A 309 -25.83 2.64 -37.74
N GLU A 310 -26.75 3.59 -37.55
CA GLU A 310 -27.08 4.64 -38.52
C GLU A 310 -26.02 5.75 -38.62
N ASP A 311 -25.16 5.88 -37.60
CA ASP A 311 -24.13 6.94 -37.49
C ASP A 311 -22.72 6.46 -37.90
N ARG A 312 -22.53 5.16 -38.15
CA ARG A 312 -21.26 4.53 -38.58
C ARG A 312 -21.06 4.54 -40.09
#